data_AF-A0A523Q3Q9-F1
#
_entry.id   AF-A0A523Q3Q9-F1
#
_cell.length_a   1.000
_cell.length_b   1.000
_cell.length_c   1.000
_cell.angle_alpha   90.00
_cell.angle_beta   90.00
_cell.angle_gamma   90.00
#
_symmetry.space_group_name_H-M   'P 1'
#
loop_
_entity.id
_entity.type
_entity.pdbx_description
1 polymer ?
#
loop_
_entity_poly.entity_id
_entity_poly.type
_entity_poly.pdbx_seq_one_letter_code
_entity_poly.pdbx_strand_id
1 'polypeptide(L)'
;MVLTMTLAVGPLQAADHAAADVAVLVNAIQTQMLKDKEFALESALSALAAPGAVKVDTKRKDESDPESCAWPVRKPAEVTDDEWQALRRSIMPQPGEFGCSSYVLIDMDEDGRRDALQRTYIGGTGLFTYYSAYKRVGQGFVMPSAGAGAKAKVKPNEEDSQELFSTNDRGANQWYQMVRLQGRFYIAYVDGSFGQDQITLLRPTAHPSGVATLSVHYRYQFSVPRRQTFGPEGQQRRVDLSPALQSTLERALARYVTERPTQALPQACPAPAGASEEERARYAGFGPGHYSIETVADFPFWWQGHCHVAQLISWFGRYDRKDGLLNRLRVRRADKDEEGLEYEVRARRQITKVNAPG
;
A
#
# COMPACT_ATOMS: atom_id res chain seq x y z
N MET A 1 -47.92 12.17 27.65
CA MET A 1 -46.50 11.78 27.74
C MET A 1 -46.30 10.62 26.77
N VAL A 2 -45.89 10.93 25.53
CA VAL A 2 -45.68 9.94 24.47
C VAL A 2 -44.24 9.47 24.58
N LEU A 3 -44.04 8.22 24.95
CA LEU A 3 -42.74 7.57 25.02
C LEU A 3 -42.35 7.16 23.60
N THR A 4 -41.50 7.94 22.94
CA THR A 4 -40.90 7.57 21.66
C THR A 4 -39.88 6.46 21.93
N MET A 5 -40.23 5.21 21.59
CA MET A 5 -39.25 4.13 21.52
C MET A 5 -38.34 4.38 20.31
N THR A 6 -37.13 4.88 20.58
CA THR A 6 -36.02 4.82 19.64
C THR A 6 -35.59 3.36 19.55
N LEU A 7 -36.07 2.65 18.53
CA LEU A 7 -35.52 1.35 18.17
C LEU A 7 -34.05 1.55 17.81
N ALA A 8 -33.15 1.04 18.64
CA ALA A 8 -31.75 0.89 18.30
C ALA A 8 -31.65 -0.09 17.12
N VAL A 9 -31.62 0.45 15.92
CA VAL A 9 -31.22 -0.23 14.67
C VAL A 9 -29.77 -0.69 14.90
N GLY A 10 -29.63 -1.96 15.30
CA GLY A 10 -28.47 -2.47 16.05
C GLY A 10 -27.23 -2.80 15.20
N PRO A 11 -26.10 -3.13 15.86
CA PRO A 11 -24.81 -3.47 15.24
C PRO A 11 -24.86 -4.64 14.25
N LEU A 12 -25.88 -5.51 14.33
CA LEU A 12 -26.08 -6.59 13.35
C LEU A 12 -26.38 -6.08 11.94
N GLN A 13 -27.22 -5.05 11.78
CA GLN A 13 -27.52 -4.50 10.45
C GLN A 13 -26.31 -3.81 9.82
N ALA A 14 -25.47 -3.17 10.63
CA ALA A 14 -24.22 -2.58 10.16
C ALA A 14 -23.22 -3.63 9.65
N ALA A 15 -23.14 -4.78 10.32
CA ALA A 15 -22.33 -5.91 9.88
C ALA A 15 -22.86 -6.53 8.57
N ASP A 16 -24.19 -6.70 8.45
CA ASP A 16 -24.81 -7.23 7.23
C ASP A 16 -24.58 -6.32 6.00
N HIS A 17 -24.65 -5.00 6.18
CA HIS A 17 -24.32 -4.05 5.11
C HIS A 17 -22.84 -4.10 4.72
N ALA A 18 -21.93 -4.16 5.70
CA ALA A 18 -20.50 -4.26 5.42
C ALA A 18 -20.16 -5.54 4.63
N ALA A 19 -20.76 -6.68 4.99
CA ALA A 19 -20.60 -7.93 4.25
C ALA A 19 -21.12 -7.83 2.80
N ALA A 20 -22.27 -7.19 2.60
CA ALA A 20 -22.84 -6.97 1.27
C ALA A 20 -21.96 -6.07 0.38
N ASP A 21 -21.32 -5.05 0.94
CA ASP A 21 -20.41 -4.17 0.19
C ASP A 21 -19.08 -4.84 -0.14
N VAL A 22 -18.53 -5.63 0.79
CA VAL A 22 -17.38 -6.48 0.51
C VAL A 22 -17.71 -7.43 -0.63
N ALA A 23 -18.90 -8.05 -0.63
CA ALA A 23 -19.32 -8.93 -1.72
C ALA A 23 -19.39 -8.20 -3.08
N VAL A 24 -19.85 -6.94 -3.11
CA VAL A 24 -19.83 -6.12 -4.34
C VAL A 24 -18.41 -5.90 -4.85
N LEU A 25 -17.48 -5.53 -3.97
CA LEU A 25 -16.08 -5.33 -4.35
C LEU A 25 -15.44 -6.64 -4.82
N VAL A 26 -15.66 -7.75 -4.11
CA VAL A 26 -15.17 -9.08 -4.50
C VAL A 26 -15.68 -9.46 -5.88
N ASN A 27 -16.99 -9.29 -6.13
CA ASN A 27 -17.60 -9.58 -7.44
C ASN A 27 -17.02 -8.68 -8.55
N ALA A 28 -16.77 -7.41 -8.26
CA ALA A 28 -16.15 -6.49 -9.22
C ALA A 28 -14.72 -6.94 -9.56
N ILE A 29 -13.91 -7.30 -8.56
CA ILE A 29 -12.55 -7.83 -8.78
C ILE A 29 -12.60 -9.11 -9.61
N GLN A 30 -13.44 -10.08 -9.22
CA GLN A 30 -13.59 -11.35 -9.95
C GLN A 30 -14.05 -11.15 -11.39
N THR A 31 -14.95 -10.19 -11.64
CA THR A 31 -15.39 -9.83 -13.00
C THR A 31 -14.22 -9.26 -13.82
N GLN A 32 -13.40 -8.39 -13.24
CA GLN A 32 -12.24 -7.83 -13.93
C GLN A 32 -11.14 -8.88 -14.14
N MET A 33 -11.02 -9.89 -13.26
CA MET A 33 -10.08 -11.00 -13.43
C MET A 33 -10.36 -11.84 -14.68
N LEU A 34 -11.58 -11.82 -15.22
CA LEU A 34 -11.90 -12.49 -16.49
C LEU A 34 -11.29 -11.76 -17.70
N LYS A 35 -10.98 -10.46 -17.56
CA LYS A 35 -10.44 -9.61 -18.63
C LYS A 35 -8.94 -9.42 -18.48
N ASP A 36 -8.50 -9.06 -17.27
CA ASP A 36 -7.11 -8.75 -16.96
C ASP A 36 -6.82 -9.15 -15.51
N LYS A 37 -6.16 -10.30 -15.33
CA LYS A 37 -5.75 -10.78 -14.00
C LYS A 37 -4.62 -9.96 -13.37
N GLU A 38 -3.92 -9.14 -14.14
CA GLU A 38 -2.78 -8.36 -13.68
C GLU A 38 -3.21 -7.06 -12.98
N PHE A 39 -4.29 -6.44 -13.47
CA PHE A 39 -4.82 -5.16 -12.99
C PHE A 39 -6.28 -5.21 -12.55
N ALA A 40 -6.80 -6.38 -12.18
CA ALA A 40 -8.22 -6.53 -11.86
C ALA A 40 -8.63 -5.70 -10.63
N LEU A 41 -7.76 -5.60 -9.62
CA LEU A 41 -8.01 -4.82 -8.40
C LEU A 41 -8.13 -3.34 -8.74
N GLU A 42 -7.13 -2.79 -9.43
CA GLU A 42 -7.11 -1.38 -9.83
C GLU A 42 -8.29 -1.06 -10.74
N SER A 43 -8.61 -1.94 -11.70
CA SER A 43 -9.73 -1.75 -12.61
C SER A 43 -11.08 -1.79 -11.88
N ALA A 44 -11.23 -2.67 -10.89
CA ALA A 44 -12.44 -2.75 -10.07
C ALA A 44 -12.61 -1.50 -9.20
N LEU A 45 -11.56 -1.07 -8.50
CA LEU A 45 -11.59 0.13 -7.67
C LEU A 45 -11.82 1.40 -8.51
N SER A 46 -11.23 1.48 -9.70
CA SER A 46 -11.47 2.59 -10.64
C SER A 46 -12.91 2.61 -11.15
N ALA A 47 -13.49 1.46 -11.49
CA ALA A 47 -14.88 1.36 -11.92
C ALA A 47 -15.88 1.72 -10.80
N LEU A 48 -15.48 1.56 -9.54
CA LEU A 48 -16.26 1.89 -8.35
C LEU A 48 -15.92 3.28 -7.78
N ALA A 49 -15.09 4.06 -8.45
CA ALA A 49 -14.59 5.32 -7.94
C ALA A 49 -15.73 6.28 -7.56
N ALA A 50 -15.61 6.90 -6.39
CA ALA A 50 -16.60 7.84 -5.91
C ALA A 50 -16.56 9.14 -6.76
N PRO A 51 -17.67 9.56 -7.38
CA PRO A 51 -17.71 10.80 -8.14
C PRO A 51 -17.76 12.03 -7.23
N GLY A 52 -17.50 13.20 -7.79
CA GLY A 52 -17.73 14.49 -7.11
C GLY A 52 -16.64 14.93 -6.12
N ALA A 53 -15.51 14.22 -6.06
CA ALA A 53 -14.33 14.64 -5.32
C ALA A 53 -13.75 15.94 -5.93
N VAL A 54 -13.50 16.94 -5.09
CA VAL A 54 -12.86 18.20 -5.50
C VAL A 54 -11.63 18.46 -4.66
N LYS A 55 -10.50 18.69 -5.32
CA LYS A 55 -9.22 18.92 -4.67
C LYS A 55 -9.00 20.40 -4.39
N VAL A 56 -8.50 20.71 -3.21
CA VAL A 56 -8.10 22.05 -2.78
C VAL A 56 -6.68 21.97 -2.21
N ASP A 57 -5.72 22.47 -2.98
CA ASP A 57 -4.33 22.50 -2.57
C ASP A 57 -3.97 23.83 -1.92
N THR A 58 -3.36 23.77 -0.75
CA THR A 58 -2.72 24.95 -0.14
C THR A 58 -1.30 25.12 -0.70
N LYS A 59 -0.81 26.36 -0.67
CA LYS A 59 0.52 26.70 -1.21
C LYS A 59 1.24 27.61 -0.22
N ARG A 60 2.58 27.59 -0.27
CA ARG A 60 3.38 28.54 0.49
C ARG A 60 3.12 29.95 -0.04
N LYS A 61 3.03 30.93 0.87
CA LYS A 61 3.03 32.35 0.51
C LYS A 61 4.42 32.80 0.10
N ASP A 62 5.42 32.22 0.74
CA ASP A 62 6.84 32.46 0.51
C ASP A 62 7.56 31.11 0.44
N GLU A 63 8.22 30.83 -0.69
CA GLU A 63 8.96 29.58 -0.89
C GLU A 63 10.14 29.43 0.10
N SER A 64 10.64 30.53 0.66
CA SER A 64 11.72 30.53 1.65
C SER A 64 11.24 30.28 3.08
N ASP A 65 9.95 30.45 3.36
CA ASP A 65 9.35 30.16 4.66
C ASP A 65 8.51 28.87 4.58
N PRO A 66 9.03 27.74 5.12
CA PRO A 66 8.37 26.45 5.05
C PRO A 66 7.03 26.40 5.81
N GLU A 67 6.79 27.33 6.74
CA GLU A 67 5.58 27.41 7.56
C GLU A 67 4.50 28.33 6.94
N SER A 68 4.82 29.05 5.87
CA SER A 68 3.96 30.07 5.25
C SER A 68 2.76 29.54 4.46
N CYS A 69 2.22 28.38 4.83
CA CYS A 69 1.14 27.74 4.11
C CYS A 69 -0.16 28.55 4.12
N ALA A 70 -0.82 28.60 2.97
CA ALA A 70 -2.01 29.41 2.77
C ALA A 70 -3.01 28.79 1.81
N TRP A 71 -4.27 29.15 2.03
CA TRP A 71 -5.34 28.91 1.07
C TRP A 71 -5.02 29.57 -0.27
N PRO A 72 -5.39 28.94 -1.41
CA PRO A 72 -5.25 29.57 -2.71
C PRO A 72 -6.02 30.89 -2.75
N VAL A 73 -5.44 31.89 -3.43
CA VAL A 73 -6.01 33.24 -3.55
C VAL A 73 -7.39 33.20 -4.20
N ARG A 74 -7.61 32.26 -5.13
CA ARG A 74 -8.88 32.03 -5.80
C ARG A 74 -9.47 30.70 -5.32
N LYS A 75 -10.75 30.74 -4.94
CA LYS A 75 -11.56 29.56 -4.69
C LYS A 75 -11.61 28.70 -5.97
N PRO A 76 -11.38 27.38 -5.90
CA PRO A 76 -11.61 26.50 -7.04
C PRO A 76 -13.06 26.59 -7.54
N ALA A 77 -13.29 26.46 -8.85
CA ALA A 77 -14.60 26.72 -9.45
C ALA A 77 -15.69 25.75 -8.95
N GLU A 78 -15.28 24.52 -8.65
CA GLU A 78 -16.11 23.40 -8.22
C GLU A 78 -16.40 23.42 -6.71
N VAL A 79 -15.82 24.36 -5.96
CA VAL A 79 -16.07 24.58 -4.53
C VAL A 79 -17.12 25.69 -4.39
N THR A 80 -18.17 25.46 -3.62
CA THR A 80 -19.21 26.48 -3.36
C THR A 80 -18.69 27.54 -2.38
N ASP A 81 -19.35 28.70 -2.33
CA ASP A 81 -18.97 29.74 -1.37
C ASP A 81 -19.15 29.28 0.08
N ASP A 82 -20.19 28.50 0.36
CA ASP A 82 -20.41 27.91 1.69
C ASP A 82 -19.28 26.97 2.11
N GLU A 83 -18.88 26.04 1.24
CA GLU A 83 -17.78 25.12 1.53
C GLU A 83 -16.43 25.84 1.66
N TRP A 84 -16.20 26.85 0.83
CA TRP A 84 -14.99 27.65 0.91
C TRP A 84 -14.87 28.38 2.23
N GLN A 85 -15.97 28.97 2.69
CA GLN A 85 -15.98 29.64 3.99
C GLN A 85 -15.88 28.63 5.14
N ALA A 86 -16.49 27.44 5.01
CA ALA A 86 -16.37 26.39 6.01
C ALA A 86 -14.93 25.87 6.15
N LEU A 87 -14.24 25.61 5.03
CA LEU A 87 -12.83 25.20 5.04
C LEU A 87 -11.99 26.24 5.80
N ARG A 88 -12.12 27.51 5.44
CA ARG A 88 -11.32 28.60 6.02
C ARG A 88 -11.63 28.88 7.50
N ARG A 89 -12.83 28.56 7.97
CA ARG A 89 -13.23 28.75 9.37
C ARG A 89 -12.83 27.60 10.27
N SER A 90 -12.75 26.39 9.74
CA SER A 90 -12.64 25.17 10.56
C SER A 90 -11.33 24.43 10.43
N ILE A 91 -10.62 24.60 9.32
CA ILE A 91 -9.38 23.89 9.04
C ILE A 91 -8.32 24.92 8.67
N MET A 92 -7.09 24.73 9.17
CA MET A 92 -5.98 25.64 8.90
C MET A 92 -5.03 25.02 7.88
N PRO A 93 -4.48 25.78 6.93
CA PRO A 93 -3.37 25.32 6.12
C PRO A 93 -2.23 24.87 7.05
N GLN A 94 -1.85 23.60 6.99
CA GLN A 94 -0.75 23.09 7.80
C GLN A 94 0.48 22.85 6.94
N PRO A 95 1.67 23.19 7.46
CA PRO A 95 2.92 22.82 6.83
C PRO A 95 3.16 21.31 6.94
N GLY A 96 3.92 20.81 5.98
CA GLY A 96 4.45 19.47 5.91
C GLY A 96 5.89 19.51 5.39
N GLU A 97 6.65 18.42 5.56
CA GLU A 97 8.10 18.40 5.33
C GLU A 97 8.50 18.82 3.90
N PHE A 98 7.65 18.53 2.89
CA PHE A 98 7.85 18.96 1.50
C PHE A 98 6.72 19.84 0.94
N GLY A 99 6.03 20.58 1.79
CA GLY A 99 5.05 21.57 1.35
C GLY A 99 3.76 21.55 2.15
N CYS A 100 2.77 22.27 1.65
CA CYS A 100 1.54 22.48 2.38
C CYS A 100 0.53 21.33 2.21
N SER A 101 -0.44 21.29 3.10
CA SER A 101 -1.49 20.28 3.09
C SER A 101 -2.41 20.37 1.86
N SER A 102 -3.00 19.26 1.50
CA SER A 102 -4.01 19.15 0.44
C SER A 102 -5.32 18.64 1.02
N TYR A 103 -6.44 19.09 0.47
CA TYR A 103 -7.77 18.68 0.91
C TYR A 103 -8.55 18.11 -0.26
N VAL A 104 -9.34 17.08 0.01
CA VAL A 104 -10.36 16.57 -0.91
C VAL A 104 -11.72 16.78 -0.27
N LEU A 105 -12.58 17.53 -0.96
CA LEU A 105 -13.98 17.67 -0.60
C LEU A 105 -14.81 16.59 -1.27
N ILE A 106 -15.51 15.78 -0.50
CA ILE A 106 -16.40 14.72 -0.99
C ILE A 106 -17.42 14.34 0.09
N ASP A 107 -18.63 13.98 -0.33
CA ASP A 107 -19.70 13.47 0.56
C ASP A 107 -19.34 12.06 1.04
N MET A 108 -18.88 11.95 2.30
CA MET A 108 -18.35 10.71 2.91
C MET A 108 -19.35 10.01 3.83
N ASP A 109 -20.39 10.70 4.30
CA ASP A 109 -21.46 10.14 5.14
C ASP A 109 -22.84 10.10 4.47
N GLU A 110 -22.86 10.36 3.17
CA GLU A 110 -24.02 10.24 2.30
C GLU A 110 -25.17 11.21 2.63
N ASP A 111 -24.88 12.34 3.31
CA ASP A 111 -25.87 13.36 3.67
C ASP A 111 -26.11 14.40 2.56
N GLY A 112 -25.36 14.30 1.45
CA GLY A 112 -25.43 15.20 0.30
C GLY A 112 -24.60 16.47 0.43
N ARG A 113 -23.86 16.63 1.53
CA ARG A 113 -22.90 17.71 1.76
C ARG A 113 -21.49 17.14 1.74
N ARG A 114 -20.55 17.88 1.15
CA ARG A 114 -19.16 17.41 1.12
C ARG A 114 -18.50 17.58 2.47
N ASP A 115 -17.92 16.48 2.93
CA ASP A 115 -16.94 16.37 4.01
C ASP A 115 -15.52 16.69 3.47
N ALA A 116 -14.51 16.68 4.33
CA ALA A 116 -13.13 16.94 3.94
C ALA A 116 -12.17 15.82 4.36
N LEU A 117 -11.35 15.34 3.42
CA LEU A 117 -10.18 14.50 3.69
C LEU A 117 -8.91 15.35 3.55
N GLN A 118 -8.20 15.57 4.64
CA GLN A 118 -6.90 16.24 4.64
C GLN A 118 -5.79 15.23 4.36
N ARG A 119 -4.83 15.62 3.53
CA ARG A 119 -3.57 14.94 3.25
C ARG A 119 -2.42 15.85 3.66
N THR A 120 -1.57 15.38 4.57
CA THR A 120 -0.38 16.13 5.00
C THR A 120 0.84 15.22 4.91
N TYR A 121 1.85 15.67 4.16
CA TYR A 121 3.13 14.97 4.08
C TYR A 121 3.99 15.35 5.29
N ILE A 122 4.28 14.40 6.16
CA ILE A 122 5.05 14.61 7.39
C ILE A 122 6.50 14.13 7.21
N GLY A 123 6.75 13.32 6.18
CA GLY A 123 8.08 12.91 5.76
C GLY A 123 8.76 11.90 6.69
N GLY A 124 9.97 12.21 7.13
CA GLY A 124 10.85 11.29 7.82
C GLY A 124 11.40 10.19 6.91
N THR A 125 12.08 9.22 7.52
CA THR A 125 12.74 8.17 6.74
C THR A 125 11.76 7.24 6.03
N GLY A 126 10.47 7.22 6.38
CA GLY A 126 9.45 6.49 5.61
C GLY A 126 8.80 7.32 4.51
N LEU A 127 9.09 8.62 4.40
CA LEU A 127 8.34 9.52 3.53
C LEU A 127 6.82 9.44 3.80
N PHE A 128 6.43 9.54 5.07
CA PHE A 128 5.05 9.34 5.49
C PHE A 128 4.12 10.47 5.02
N THR A 129 2.93 10.07 4.62
CA THR A 129 1.78 10.96 4.40
C THR A 129 0.64 10.53 5.30
N TYR A 130 0.06 11.48 6.04
CA TYR A 130 -1.07 11.25 6.93
C TYR A 130 -2.38 11.77 6.33
N TYR A 131 -3.45 11.06 6.65
CA TYR A 131 -4.79 11.33 6.15
C TYR A 131 -5.76 11.47 7.31
N SER A 132 -6.49 12.58 7.36
CA SER A 132 -7.47 12.87 8.43
C SER A 132 -8.81 13.25 7.83
N ALA A 133 -9.91 12.72 8.38
CA ALA A 133 -11.26 12.97 7.88
C ALA A 133 -12.02 13.94 8.80
N TYR A 134 -12.73 14.88 8.19
CA TYR A 134 -13.54 15.88 8.88
C TYR A 134 -14.95 15.86 8.32
N LYS A 135 -15.94 15.72 9.21
CA LYS A 135 -17.35 15.78 8.88
C LYS A 135 -17.83 17.23 8.80
N ARG A 136 -18.70 17.53 7.84
CA ARG A 136 -19.36 18.82 7.73
C ARG A 136 -20.46 18.93 8.80
N VAL A 137 -20.32 19.89 9.71
CA VAL A 137 -21.32 20.18 10.75
C VAL A 137 -21.59 21.68 10.79
N GLY A 138 -22.85 22.07 10.59
CA GLY A 138 -23.24 23.47 10.49
C GLY A 138 -22.42 24.22 9.42
N GLN A 139 -21.77 25.32 9.83
CA GLN A 139 -20.97 26.19 8.96
C GLN A 139 -19.48 25.81 8.88
N GLY A 140 -19.12 24.63 9.39
CA GLY A 140 -17.74 24.21 9.55
C GLY A 140 -17.52 22.72 9.34
N PHE A 141 -16.27 22.32 9.55
CA PHE A 141 -15.80 20.94 9.54
C PHE A 141 -15.32 20.57 10.94
N VAL A 142 -15.69 19.38 11.40
CA VAL A 142 -15.29 18.86 12.70
C VAL A 142 -14.75 17.45 12.54
N MET A 143 -13.74 17.13 13.33
CA MET A 143 -13.32 15.74 13.43
C MET A 143 -14.41 14.90 14.09
N PRO A 144 -14.70 13.69 13.59
CA PRO A 144 -15.54 12.74 14.32
C PRO A 144 -14.94 12.48 15.70
N SER A 145 -15.66 12.79 16.78
CA SER A 145 -15.15 12.62 18.15
C SER A 145 -14.84 11.15 18.48
N ALA A 146 -13.73 10.91 19.17
CA ALA A 146 -13.25 9.58 19.59
C ALA A 146 -14.30 8.76 20.39
N GLY A 147 -15.26 9.43 21.05
CA GLY A 147 -16.30 8.79 21.86
C GLY A 147 -17.60 8.38 21.14
N ALA A 148 -17.79 8.73 19.86
CA ALA A 148 -19.06 8.49 19.15
C ALA A 148 -18.92 7.73 17.81
N GLY A 149 -17.83 6.97 17.65
CA GLY A 149 -17.60 6.15 16.46
C GLY A 149 -16.40 6.58 15.60
N ALA A 150 -15.29 7.04 16.17
CA ALA A 150 -14.03 7.13 15.42
C ALA A 150 -13.28 5.78 15.44
N LYS A 151 -13.98 4.66 15.21
CA LYS A 151 -13.37 3.31 15.20
C LYS A 151 -12.80 2.92 13.84
N ALA A 152 -13.08 3.69 12.78
CA ALA A 152 -12.63 3.38 11.43
C ALA A 152 -11.18 3.81 11.17
N LYS A 153 -10.25 3.43 12.04
CA LYS A 153 -8.80 3.65 11.87
C LYS A 153 -8.12 2.35 11.47
N VAL A 154 -7.06 2.43 10.67
CA VAL A 154 -6.23 1.25 10.33
C VAL A 154 -5.38 0.80 11.53
N LYS A 155 -5.12 1.68 12.51
CA LYS A 155 -4.45 1.37 13.79
C LYS A 155 -5.25 1.90 14.98
N PRO A 156 -6.14 1.09 15.58
CA PRO A 156 -7.03 1.55 16.65
C PRO A 156 -6.34 1.81 18.00
N ASN A 157 -5.11 1.31 18.20
CA ASN A 157 -4.40 1.39 19.48
C ASN A 157 -3.62 2.70 19.71
N GLU A 158 -3.67 3.64 18.76
CA GLU A 158 -3.16 5.00 18.93
C GLU A 158 -4.37 5.90 19.29
N GLU A 159 -4.80 5.82 20.55
CA GLU A 159 -6.03 6.45 21.04
C GLU A 159 -6.05 7.99 20.85
N ASP A 160 -4.88 8.62 20.76
CA ASP A 160 -4.71 10.07 20.60
C ASP A 160 -4.41 10.53 19.16
N SER A 161 -4.22 9.61 18.20
CA SER A 161 -3.91 10.00 16.82
C SER A 161 -5.15 10.60 16.14
N GLN A 162 -5.01 11.73 15.45
CA GLN A 162 -6.11 12.34 14.70
C GLN A 162 -6.23 11.75 13.28
N GLU A 163 -5.26 10.92 12.91
CA GLU A 163 -5.10 10.30 11.62
C GLU A 163 -6.01 9.09 11.43
N LEU A 164 -6.65 9.02 10.27
CA LEU A 164 -7.45 7.89 9.82
C LEU A 164 -6.56 6.72 9.37
N PHE A 165 -5.57 7.03 8.54
CA PHE A 165 -4.54 6.12 8.05
C PHE A 165 -3.32 6.92 7.57
N SER A 166 -2.24 6.20 7.29
CA SER A 166 -1.03 6.76 6.69
C SER A 166 -0.59 5.93 5.49
N THR A 167 0.13 6.57 4.57
CA THR A 167 0.91 5.89 3.53
C THR A 167 2.37 6.19 3.74
N ASN A 168 3.23 5.30 3.26
CA ASN A 168 4.68 5.43 3.31
C ASN A 168 5.22 5.10 1.91
N ASP A 169 5.96 6.04 1.31
CA ASP A 169 6.52 5.88 -0.04
C ASP A 169 7.90 5.18 -0.03
N ARG A 170 8.48 4.91 1.15
CA ARG A 170 9.74 4.19 1.34
C ARG A 170 9.65 3.12 2.44
N GLY A 171 9.35 1.89 2.03
CA GLY A 171 9.27 0.73 2.92
C GLY A 171 7.87 0.14 3.08
N ALA A 172 6.90 0.57 2.27
CA ALA A 172 5.56 -0.01 2.22
C ALA A 172 4.94 0.14 0.81
N ASN A 173 4.02 -0.75 0.45
CA ASN A 173 3.27 -0.67 -0.81
C ASN A 173 1.84 -0.23 -0.50
N GLN A 174 1.66 1.05 -0.18
CA GLN A 174 0.42 1.58 0.35
C GLN A 174 -0.20 2.62 -0.57
N TRP A 175 -1.49 2.50 -0.82
CA TRP A 175 -2.27 3.47 -1.59
C TRP A 175 -3.74 3.38 -1.21
N TYR A 176 -4.57 4.29 -1.74
CA TYR A 176 -6.00 4.23 -1.49
C TYR A 176 -6.81 4.72 -2.70
N GLN A 177 -8.07 4.31 -2.75
CA GLN A 177 -9.07 4.84 -3.68
C GLN A 177 -10.35 5.16 -2.91
N MET A 178 -10.96 6.30 -3.21
CA MET A 178 -12.32 6.60 -2.75
C MET A 178 -13.31 5.89 -3.68
N VAL A 179 -14.21 5.09 -3.12
CA VAL A 179 -15.17 4.27 -3.87
C VAL A 179 -16.59 4.40 -3.32
N ARG A 180 -17.59 4.09 -4.15
CA ARG A 180 -18.98 3.90 -3.70
C ARG A 180 -19.43 2.47 -3.94
N LEU A 181 -19.90 1.81 -2.89
CA LEU A 181 -20.43 0.46 -2.89
C LEU A 181 -21.91 0.54 -2.49
N GLN A 182 -22.81 0.17 -3.39
CA GLN A 182 -24.26 0.29 -3.15
C GLN A 182 -24.71 1.68 -2.64
N GLY A 183 -24.11 2.75 -3.16
CA GLY A 183 -24.38 4.13 -2.75
C GLY A 183 -23.61 4.61 -1.53
N ARG A 184 -22.98 3.70 -0.77
CA ARG A 184 -22.19 3.99 0.44
C ARG A 184 -20.73 4.31 0.11
N PHE A 185 -20.19 5.37 0.69
CA PHE A 185 -18.82 5.81 0.53
C PHE A 185 -17.85 4.98 1.36
N TYR A 186 -16.70 4.69 0.77
CA TYR A 186 -15.57 4.07 1.44
C TYR A 186 -14.25 4.67 0.95
N ILE A 187 -13.28 4.73 1.86
CA ILE A 187 -11.87 4.74 1.48
C ILE A 187 -11.41 3.29 1.45
N ALA A 188 -11.10 2.79 0.25
CA ALA A 188 -10.44 1.50 0.07
C ALA A 188 -8.93 1.71 0.20
N TYR A 189 -8.42 1.51 1.42
CA TYR A 189 -7.00 1.59 1.73
C TYR A 189 -6.34 0.24 1.44
N VAL A 190 -5.28 0.23 0.64
CA VAL A 190 -4.53 -0.96 0.24
C VAL A 190 -3.18 -0.94 0.94
N ASP A 191 -2.87 -2.01 1.65
CA ASP A 191 -1.57 -2.29 2.26
C ASP A 191 -0.99 -3.57 1.66
N GLY A 192 0.02 -3.40 0.81
CA GLY A 192 0.58 -4.46 0.00
C GLY A 192 1.86 -5.06 0.59
N SER A 193 1.97 -6.38 0.41
CA SER A 193 3.16 -7.20 0.66
C SER A 193 3.40 -8.11 -0.55
N PHE A 194 4.56 -8.76 -0.61
CA PHE A 194 4.91 -9.60 -1.73
C PHE A 194 3.92 -10.76 -1.89
N GLY A 195 3.08 -10.68 -2.92
CA GLY A 195 2.09 -11.70 -3.24
C GLY A 195 0.75 -11.53 -2.53
N GLN A 196 0.53 -10.45 -1.79
CA GLN A 196 -0.76 -10.17 -1.19
C GLN A 196 -0.99 -8.67 -0.97
N ASP A 197 -2.18 -8.19 -1.34
CA ASP A 197 -2.71 -6.92 -0.88
C ASP A 197 -3.76 -7.17 0.19
N GLN A 198 -3.69 -6.46 1.30
CA GLN A 198 -4.78 -6.32 2.26
C GLN A 198 -5.52 -5.03 1.96
N ILE A 199 -6.84 -5.11 1.74
CA ILE A 199 -7.68 -3.95 1.49
C ILE A 199 -8.55 -3.74 2.71
N THR A 200 -8.52 -2.53 3.24
CA THR A 200 -9.34 -2.08 4.36
C THR A 200 -10.32 -1.03 3.86
N LEU A 201 -11.61 -1.34 3.94
CA LEU A 201 -12.71 -0.43 3.63
C LEU A 201 -13.05 0.39 4.87
N LEU A 202 -12.75 1.68 4.83
CA LEU A 202 -12.98 2.62 5.93
C LEU A 202 -14.21 3.49 5.62
N ARG A 203 -15.12 3.62 6.60
CA ARG A 203 -16.22 4.61 6.60
C ARG A 203 -15.91 5.73 7.60
N PRO A 204 -15.29 6.85 7.17
CA PRO A 204 -14.65 7.78 8.11
C PRO A 204 -15.63 8.63 8.93
N THR A 205 -16.75 9.04 8.35
CA THR A 205 -17.70 10.01 8.96
C THR A 205 -19.11 9.45 9.16
N ALA A 206 -19.39 8.24 8.64
CA ALA A 206 -20.69 7.59 8.73
C ALA A 206 -20.98 7.01 10.13
N HIS A 207 -22.27 6.92 10.48
CA HIS A 207 -22.73 6.23 11.70
C HIS A 207 -23.55 4.97 11.36
N PRO A 208 -23.23 3.79 11.93
CA PRO A 208 -22.01 3.51 12.67
C PRO A 208 -20.78 3.48 11.75
N SER A 209 -19.65 3.97 12.24
CA SER A 209 -18.37 3.82 11.55
C SER A 209 -18.02 2.33 11.46
N GLY A 210 -17.55 1.88 10.30
CA GLY A 210 -17.23 0.48 10.08
C GLY A 210 -15.87 0.30 9.42
N VAL A 211 -15.25 -0.84 9.71
CA VAL A 211 -14.07 -1.36 9.01
C VAL A 211 -14.43 -2.74 8.50
N ALA A 212 -14.22 -2.98 7.22
CA ALA A 212 -14.22 -4.31 6.64
C ALA A 212 -12.90 -4.53 5.91
N THR A 213 -12.37 -5.73 5.96
CA THR A 213 -11.13 -6.06 5.26
C THR A 213 -11.40 -7.08 4.16
N LEU A 214 -10.48 -7.24 3.22
CA LEU A 214 -10.37 -8.40 2.34
C LEU A 214 -8.90 -8.56 1.93
N SER A 215 -8.52 -9.72 1.42
CA SER A 215 -7.19 -9.93 0.86
C SER A 215 -7.25 -10.36 -0.60
N VAL A 216 -6.29 -9.88 -1.40
CA VAL A 216 -6.08 -10.27 -2.79
C VAL A 216 -4.71 -10.92 -2.89
N HIS A 217 -4.64 -12.15 -3.39
CA HIS A 217 -3.40 -12.91 -3.47
C HIS A 217 -2.91 -13.02 -4.91
N TYR A 218 -1.61 -12.83 -5.09
CA TYR A 218 -0.95 -12.84 -6.38
C TYR A 218 0.04 -14.01 -6.52
N ARG A 219 0.11 -14.53 -7.75
CA ARG A 219 1.24 -15.32 -8.23
C ARG A 219 2.03 -14.49 -9.23
N TYR A 220 3.34 -14.69 -9.27
CA TYR A 220 4.23 -13.97 -10.17
C TYR A 220 4.86 -14.89 -11.20
N GLN A 221 4.99 -14.38 -12.41
CA GLN A 221 5.84 -14.93 -13.47
C GLN A 221 7.12 -14.10 -13.53
N PHE A 222 8.25 -14.72 -13.22
CA PHE A 222 9.54 -14.06 -13.16
C PHE A 222 10.30 -14.16 -14.47
N SER A 223 11.07 -13.13 -14.78
CA SER A 223 12.08 -13.16 -15.84
C SER A 223 13.33 -12.41 -15.42
N VAL A 224 14.48 -12.87 -15.91
CA VAL A 224 15.77 -12.23 -15.65
C VAL A 224 16.23 -11.58 -16.95
N PRO A 225 16.26 -10.24 -17.05
CA PRO A 225 16.78 -9.57 -18.23
C PRO A 225 18.19 -10.06 -18.58
N ARG A 226 18.43 -10.39 -19.85
CA ARG A 226 19.76 -10.83 -20.30
C ARG A 226 20.81 -9.74 -20.10
N ARG A 227 20.44 -8.49 -20.37
CA ARG A 227 21.29 -7.33 -20.12
C ARG A 227 21.05 -6.83 -18.72
N GLN A 228 22.09 -6.87 -17.90
CA GLN A 228 22.09 -6.45 -16.51
C GLN A 228 22.88 -5.16 -16.35
N THR A 229 22.48 -4.36 -15.37
CA THR A 229 23.16 -3.12 -15.01
C THR A 229 23.68 -3.25 -13.60
N PHE A 230 24.99 -3.08 -13.43
CA PHE A 230 25.67 -3.21 -12.14
C PHE A 230 26.39 -1.92 -11.77
N GLY A 231 26.55 -1.67 -10.47
CA GLY A 231 27.23 -0.49 -9.93
C GLY A 231 26.28 0.67 -9.61
N PRO A 232 26.78 1.70 -8.92
CA PRO A 232 25.98 2.83 -8.50
C PRO A 232 25.56 3.70 -9.69
N GLU A 233 24.51 4.49 -9.50
CA GLU A 233 24.06 5.47 -10.49
C GLU A 233 25.22 6.39 -10.91
N GLY A 234 25.33 6.67 -12.22
CA GLY A 234 26.44 7.42 -12.80
C GLY A 234 27.73 6.62 -13.08
N GLN A 235 27.87 5.40 -12.54
CA GLN A 235 29.01 4.49 -12.83
C GLN A 235 28.54 3.09 -13.25
N GLN A 236 27.33 3.03 -13.80
CA GLN A 236 26.68 1.79 -14.17
C GLN A 236 27.37 1.10 -15.34
N ARG A 237 27.76 -0.16 -15.15
CA ARG A 237 28.24 -1.04 -16.22
C ARG A 237 27.12 -1.93 -16.72
N ARG A 238 27.02 -2.07 -18.04
CA ARG A 238 26.10 -3.01 -18.68
C ARG A 238 26.83 -4.32 -18.96
N VAL A 239 26.26 -5.43 -18.52
CA VAL A 239 26.84 -6.77 -18.68
C VAL A 239 25.75 -7.68 -19.22
N ASP A 240 26.03 -8.37 -20.32
CA ASP A 240 25.13 -9.38 -20.86
C ASP A 240 25.41 -10.73 -20.18
N LEU A 241 24.38 -11.32 -19.58
CA LEU A 241 24.45 -12.64 -18.97
C LEU A 241 24.62 -13.72 -20.04
N SER A 242 25.35 -14.78 -19.68
CA SER A 242 25.35 -15.99 -20.48
C SER A 242 23.95 -16.63 -20.46
N PRO A 243 23.50 -17.26 -21.56
CA PRO A 243 22.18 -17.91 -21.59
C PRO A 243 22.01 -18.97 -20.50
N ALA A 244 23.10 -19.68 -20.16
CA ALA A 244 23.09 -20.72 -19.14
C ALA A 244 22.91 -20.15 -17.71
N LEU A 245 23.54 -19.01 -17.39
CA LEU A 245 23.35 -18.35 -16.10
C LEU A 245 21.94 -17.75 -16.00
N GLN A 246 21.49 -17.03 -17.04
CA GLN A 246 20.14 -16.46 -17.10
C GLN A 246 19.07 -17.53 -16.83
N SER A 247 19.15 -18.64 -17.57
CA SER A 247 18.21 -19.76 -17.44
C SER A 247 18.29 -20.45 -16.07
N THR A 248 19.47 -20.49 -15.44
CA THR A 248 19.64 -21.04 -14.09
C THR A 248 18.95 -20.17 -13.04
N LEU A 249 19.12 -18.84 -13.12
CA LEU A 249 18.45 -17.90 -12.22
C LEU A 249 16.92 -17.96 -12.37
N GLU A 250 16.42 -18.00 -13.61
CA GLU A 250 14.98 -18.12 -13.88
C GLU A 250 14.38 -19.42 -13.34
N ARG A 251 15.06 -20.56 -13.52
CA ARG A 251 14.63 -21.85 -12.95
C ARG A 251 14.62 -21.82 -11.42
N ALA A 252 15.65 -21.23 -10.80
CA ALA A 252 15.72 -21.12 -9.35
C ALA A 252 14.56 -20.30 -8.78
N LEU A 253 14.26 -19.16 -9.40
CA LEU A 253 13.10 -18.32 -9.06
C LEU A 253 11.77 -19.07 -9.24
N ALA A 254 11.58 -19.74 -10.39
CA ALA A 254 10.35 -20.48 -10.67
C ALA A 254 10.11 -21.63 -9.68
N ARG A 255 11.19 -22.33 -9.29
CA ARG A 255 11.14 -23.39 -8.28
C ARG A 255 10.72 -22.83 -6.93
N TYR A 256 11.35 -21.75 -6.47
CA TYR A 256 10.98 -21.09 -5.21
C TYR A 256 9.48 -20.71 -5.18
N VAL A 257 8.96 -20.11 -6.26
CA VAL A 257 7.54 -19.69 -6.33
C VAL A 257 6.58 -20.87 -6.27
N THR A 258 6.98 -22.02 -6.83
CA THR A 258 6.15 -23.22 -6.86
C THR A 258 6.16 -23.93 -5.52
N GLU A 259 7.33 -24.03 -4.89
CA GLU A 259 7.51 -24.75 -3.63
C GLU A 259 7.10 -23.92 -2.42
N ARG A 260 7.16 -22.56 -2.51
CA ARG A 260 6.85 -21.57 -1.46
C ARG A 260 6.89 -22.20 -0.06
N PRO A 261 8.09 -22.48 0.46
CA PRO A 261 8.20 -23.13 1.75
C PRO A 261 7.44 -22.29 2.77
N THR A 262 6.49 -22.90 3.49
CA THR A 262 5.61 -22.23 4.45
C THR A 262 6.36 -21.70 5.66
N GLN A 263 7.63 -22.06 5.79
CA GLN A 263 8.57 -21.59 6.78
C GLN A 263 9.86 -21.19 6.06
N ALA A 264 10.52 -20.14 6.55
CA ALA A 264 11.85 -19.80 6.07
C ALA A 264 12.76 -21.04 6.18
N LEU A 265 13.51 -21.33 5.12
CA LEU A 265 14.48 -22.41 5.18
C LEU A 265 15.49 -22.07 6.29
N PRO A 266 15.64 -22.91 7.33
CA PRO A 266 16.62 -22.65 8.37
C PRO A 266 18.03 -22.61 7.79
N GLN A 267 18.21 -23.24 6.61
CA GLN A 267 19.45 -23.23 5.87
C GLN A 267 19.21 -23.29 4.36
N ALA A 268 19.63 -22.26 3.62
CA ALA A 268 19.55 -22.26 2.16
C ALA A 268 20.54 -23.27 1.54
N CYS A 269 21.84 -23.14 1.81
CA CYS A 269 22.89 -24.02 1.30
C CYS A 269 23.42 -24.97 2.37
N PRO A 270 23.85 -26.20 2.04
CA PRO A 270 24.44 -27.10 3.03
C PRO A 270 25.80 -26.57 3.53
N ALA A 271 25.95 -26.40 4.85
CA ALA A 271 27.21 -25.97 5.46
C ALA A 271 28.18 -27.16 5.62
N PRO A 272 29.49 -26.92 5.47
CA PRO A 272 30.51 -27.92 5.76
C PRO A 272 30.44 -28.43 7.21
N ALA A 273 30.75 -29.71 7.40
CA ALA A 273 30.92 -30.28 8.72
C ALA A 273 32.05 -29.54 9.47
N GLY A 274 31.79 -29.15 10.72
CA GLY A 274 32.76 -28.40 11.52
C GLY A 274 32.80 -26.88 11.27
N ALA A 275 31.98 -26.36 10.35
CA ALA A 275 31.86 -24.91 10.14
C ALA A 275 31.54 -24.19 11.45
N SER A 276 32.17 -23.04 11.69
CA SER A 276 31.87 -22.18 12.84
C SER A 276 30.44 -21.64 12.77
N GLU A 277 29.94 -21.04 13.85
CA GLU A 277 28.60 -20.42 13.85
C GLU A 277 28.49 -19.30 12.82
N GLU A 278 29.51 -18.43 12.74
CA GLU A 278 29.60 -17.36 11.74
C GLU A 278 29.64 -17.92 10.32
N GLU A 279 30.40 -19.00 10.11
CA GLU A 279 30.44 -19.66 8.81
C GLU A 279 29.08 -20.25 8.44
N ARG A 280 28.39 -20.92 9.37
CA ARG A 280 27.05 -21.49 9.14
C ARG A 280 26.00 -20.43 8.81
N ALA A 281 26.06 -19.26 9.47
CA ALA A 281 25.18 -18.15 9.16
C ALA A 281 25.25 -17.74 7.68
N ARG A 282 26.42 -17.88 7.05
CA ARG A 282 26.59 -17.57 5.62
C ARG A 282 25.86 -18.52 4.68
N TYR A 283 25.71 -19.77 5.10
CA TYR A 283 24.96 -20.78 4.36
C TYR A 283 23.46 -20.69 4.62
N ALA A 284 23.06 -20.03 5.71
CA ALA A 284 21.66 -19.91 6.10
C ALA A 284 20.90 -18.94 5.18
N GLY A 285 21.48 -17.76 4.91
CA GLY A 285 20.80 -16.69 4.18
C GLY A 285 21.62 -15.42 4.05
N PHE A 286 20.95 -14.33 3.68
CA PHE A 286 21.48 -12.96 3.76
C PHE A 286 21.06 -12.24 5.04
N GLY A 287 20.17 -12.83 5.83
CA GLY A 287 19.65 -12.21 7.04
C GLY A 287 18.61 -11.13 6.74
N PRO A 288 18.25 -10.30 7.74
CA PRO A 288 17.23 -9.28 7.58
C PRO A 288 17.67 -8.20 6.58
N GLY A 289 16.73 -7.76 5.74
CA GLY A 289 16.92 -6.66 4.81
C GLY A 289 16.88 -5.28 5.48
N HIS A 290 17.18 -4.25 4.68
CA HIS A 290 17.03 -2.85 5.08
C HIS A 290 15.54 -2.44 5.13
N TYR A 291 15.14 -1.49 5.97
CA TYR A 291 13.73 -1.10 6.15
C TYR A 291 13.04 -0.56 4.87
N SER A 292 13.81 -0.18 3.85
CA SER A 292 13.31 0.30 2.56
C SER A 292 13.00 -0.81 1.56
N ILE A 293 13.23 -2.07 1.92
CA ILE A 293 13.03 -3.23 1.06
C ILE A 293 12.27 -4.34 1.78
N GLU A 294 11.52 -5.11 1.01
CA GLU A 294 10.88 -6.33 1.45
C GLU A 294 11.80 -7.50 1.14
N THR A 295 12.35 -8.14 2.18
CA THR A 295 13.01 -9.44 2.02
C THR A 295 11.94 -10.50 1.78
N VAL A 296 11.83 -10.98 0.55
CA VAL A 296 10.77 -11.93 0.16
C VAL A 296 11.14 -13.34 0.58
N ALA A 297 12.37 -13.78 0.29
CA ALA A 297 12.91 -15.06 0.72
C ALA A 297 14.38 -15.23 0.35
N ASP A 298 15.01 -16.13 1.10
CA ASP A 298 16.31 -16.71 0.79
C ASP A 298 16.12 -18.15 0.29
N PHE A 299 16.80 -18.52 -0.80
CA PHE A 299 16.76 -19.87 -1.36
C PHE A 299 18.09 -20.27 -2.02
N PRO A 300 18.40 -21.58 -2.09
CA PRO A 300 19.59 -22.06 -2.76
C PRO A 300 19.41 -22.21 -4.26
N PHE A 301 20.52 -22.09 -4.99
CA PHE A 301 20.65 -22.70 -6.31
C PHE A 301 22.08 -23.16 -6.58
N TRP A 302 22.23 -24.09 -7.51
CA TRP A 302 23.53 -24.63 -7.90
C TRP A 302 23.96 -24.09 -9.25
N TRP A 303 25.19 -23.58 -9.30
CA TRP A 303 25.79 -23.07 -10.53
C TRP A 303 27.28 -23.39 -10.54
N GLN A 304 27.75 -23.95 -11.65
CA GLN A 304 29.16 -24.37 -11.81
C GLN A 304 29.70 -25.24 -10.67
N GLY A 305 28.87 -26.14 -10.12
CA GLY A 305 29.27 -27.04 -9.03
C GLY A 305 29.31 -26.41 -7.64
N HIS A 306 28.88 -25.16 -7.48
CA HIS A 306 28.84 -24.46 -6.19
C HIS A 306 27.41 -24.09 -5.79
N CYS A 307 27.12 -24.17 -4.48
CA CYS A 307 25.87 -23.68 -3.92
C CYS A 307 25.94 -22.16 -3.74
N HIS A 308 24.90 -21.50 -4.20
CA HIS A 308 24.72 -20.07 -4.07
C HIS A 308 23.48 -19.80 -3.23
N VAL A 309 23.61 -18.87 -2.29
CA VAL A 309 22.47 -18.29 -1.59
C VAL A 309 21.94 -17.16 -2.45
N ALA A 310 20.63 -17.16 -2.71
CA ALA A 310 19.93 -16.09 -3.40
C ALA A 310 18.87 -15.49 -2.47
N GLN A 311 18.82 -14.16 -2.39
CA GLN A 311 17.77 -13.42 -1.70
C GLN A 311 16.94 -12.63 -2.73
N LEU A 312 15.65 -12.92 -2.80
CA LEU A 312 14.71 -12.13 -3.58
C LEU A 312 14.25 -10.93 -2.73
N ILE A 313 14.41 -9.74 -3.31
CA ILE A 313 14.12 -8.46 -2.67
C ILE A 313 13.10 -7.70 -3.52
N SER A 314 12.06 -7.19 -2.88
CA SER A 314 11.10 -6.27 -3.50
C SER A 314 11.22 -4.86 -2.93
N TRP A 315 11.11 -3.84 -3.78
CA TRP A 315 11.15 -2.43 -3.37
C TRP A 315 9.72 -1.89 -3.16
N PHE A 316 8.92 -2.60 -2.36
CA PHE A 316 7.58 -2.20 -1.91
C PHE A 316 6.82 -1.25 -2.86
N GLY A 317 6.33 -1.76 -4.00
CA GLY A 317 5.21 -1.10 -4.68
C GLY A 317 5.45 -0.34 -5.99
N ARG A 318 6.63 -0.36 -6.61
CA ARG A 318 6.72 0.08 -8.03
C ARG A 318 6.33 -1.04 -8.99
N TYR A 319 5.04 -1.34 -9.06
CA TYR A 319 4.47 -2.15 -10.15
C TYR A 319 4.26 -1.24 -11.36
N ASP A 320 5.00 -1.50 -12.43
CA ASP A 320 4.85 -0.78 -13.69
C ASP A 320 4.14 -1.64 -14.74
N ARG A 321 3.30 -1.03 -15.58
CA ARG A 321 2.52 -1.75 -16.60
C ARG A 321 3.39 -2.35 -17.71
N LYS A 322 4.54 -1.74 -18.00
CA LYS A 322 5.48 -2.20 -19.02
C LYS A 322 6.41 -3.28 -18.44
N ASP A 323 6.98 -3.05 -17.27
CA ASP A 323 8.08 -3.88 -16.75
C ASP A 323 7.68 -4.80 -15.56
N GLY A 324 6.47 -4.65 -15.00
CA GLY A 324 5.99 -5.41 -13.84
C GLY A 324 6.57 -4.88 -12.52
N LEU A 325 6.69 -5.75 -11.51
CA LEU A 325 7.52 -5.45 -10.34
C LEU A 325 8.99 -5.48 -10.73
N LEU A 326 9.70 -4.41 -10.37
CA LEU A 326 11.15 -4.40 -10.37
C LEU A 326 11.66 -4.96 -9.04
N ASN A 327 12.19 -6.18 -9.11
CA ASN A 327 12.80 -6.86 -7.97
C ASN A 327 14.32 -6.95 -8.16
N ARG A 328 15.03 -7.19 -7.07
CA ARG A 328 16.46 -7.53 -7.09
C ARG A 328 16.64 -8.95 -6.57
N LEU A 329 17.58 -9.67 -7.17
CA LEU A 329 18.04 -10.97 -6.69
C LEU A 329 19.49 -10.82 -6.27
N ARG A 330 19.72 -10.73 -4.96
CA ARG A 330 21.08 -10.70 -4.41
C ARG A 330 21.61 -12.12 -4.32
N VAL A 331 22.80 -12.36 -4.85
CA VAL A 331 23.36 -13.71 -5.00
C VAL A 331 24.80 -13.72 -4.53
N ARG A 332 25.16 -14.70 -3.71
CA ARG A 332 26.55 -14.98 -3.38
C ARG A 332 26.82 -16.47 -3.33
N ARG A 333 28.08 -16.84 -3.52
CA ARG A 333 28.55 -18.18 -3.20
C ARG A 333 28.52 -18.39 -1.69
N ALA A 334 27.97 -19.50 -1.23
CA ALA A 334 27.86 -19.78 0.20
C ALA A 334 29.23 -20.04 0.85
N ASP A 335 30.20 -20.53 0.06
CA ASP A 335 31.56 -20.87 0.49
C ASP A 335 32.55 -19.70 0.41
N LYS A 336 32.09 -18.50 0.08
CA LYS A 336 32.91 -17.29 -0.06
C LYS A 336 32.37 -16.16 0.79
N ASP A 337 33.30 -15.35 1.28
CA ASP A 337 33.00 -14.15 2.03
C ASP A 337 32.87 -12.95 1.08
N GLU A 338 31.70 -12.84 0.44
CA GLU A 338 31.42 -11.84 -0.58
C GLU A 338 30.05 -11.20 -0.29
N GLU A 339 29.95 -9.88 -0.52
CA GLU A 339 28.70 -9.10 -0.32
C GLU A 339 27.55 -9.56 -1.24
N GLY A 340 27.91 -10.23 -2.35
CA GLY A 340 26.97 -10.73 -3.35
C GLY A 340 26.71 -9.75 -4.50
N LEU A 341 26.30 -10.29 -5.64
CA LEU A 341 25.91 -9.54 -6.82
C LEU A 341 24.39 -9.42 -6.89
N GLU A 342 23.88 -8.24 -7.24
CA GLU A 342 22.44 -8.00 -7.39
C GLU A 342 22.03 -8.02 -8.86
N TYR A 343 21.20 -9.00 -9.22
CA TYR A 343 20.60 -9.10 -10.54
C TYR A 343 19.23 -8.41 -10.55
N GLU A 344 18.93 -7.66 -11.61
CA GLU A 344 17.59 -7.21 -11.92
C GLU A 344 16.70 -8.40 -12.26
N VAL A 345 15.52 -8.40 -11.66
CA VAL A 345 14.49 -9.41 -11.90
C VAL A 345 13.17 -8.70 -12.13
N ARG A 346 12.45 -9.10 -13.17
CA ARG A 346 11.11 -8.61 -13.46
C ARG A 346 10.10 -9.65 -13.02
N ALA A 347 8.95 -9.21 -12.51
CA ALA A 347 7.87 -10.10 -12.13
C ALA A 347 6.51 -9.56 -12.57
N ARG A 348 5.79 -10.33 -13.38
CA ARG A 348 4.41 -10.02 -13.78
C ARG A 348 3.45 -10.74 -12.86
N ARG A 349 2.51 -10.01 -12.25
CA ARG A 349 1.57 -10.59 -11.28
C ARG A 349 0.29 -11.06 -11.96
N GLN A 350 -0.37 -12.02 -11.33
CA GLN A 350 -1.73 -12.42 -11.66
C GLN A 350 -2.47 -12.68 -10.35
N ILE A 351 -3.67 -12.13 -10.21
CA ILE A 351 -4.54 -12.48 -9.09
C ILE A 351 -4.91 -13.95 -9.20
N THR A 352 -4.79 -14.65 -8.08
CA THR A 352 -5.11 -16.07 -7.94
C THR A 352 -6.28 -16.32 -7.01
N LYS A 353 -6.49 -15.44 -6.01
CA LYS A 353 -7.52 -15.61 -4.98
C LYS A 353 -7.89 -14.27 -4.38
N VAL A 354 -9.16 -14.13 -4.02
CA VAL A 354 -9.71 -13.00 -3.25
C VAL A 354 -10.44 -13.59 -2.05
N ASN A 355 -10.12 -13.13 -0.84
CA ASN A 355 -10.74 -13.59 0.40
C ASN A 355 -11.44 -12.44 1.09
N ALA A 356 -12.72 -12.62 1.40
CA ALA A 356 -13.42 -11.79 2.35
C ALA A 356 -13.38 -12.44 3.76
N PRO A 357 -13.44 -11.66 4.84
CA PRO A 357 -13.82 -12.16 6.16
C PRO A 357 -15.16 -12.87 6.04
N GLY A 358 -15.23 -14.08 6.61
CA GLY A 358 -16.45 -14.87 6.67
C GLY A 358 -17.43 -14.35 7.71
#